data_AF-E8QZG7-F1
#
_entry.id   AF-E8QZG7-F1
#
_cell.length_a   1.000
_cell.length_b   1.000
_cell.length_c   1.000
_cell.angle_alpha   90.00
_cell.angle_beta   90.00
_cell.angle_gamma   90.00
#
_symmetry.space_group_name_H-M   'P 1'
#
loop_
_entity.id
_entity.type
_entity.pdbx_description
1 polymer ?
#
loop_
_entity_poly.entity_id
_entity_poly.type
_entity_poly.pdbx_seq_one_letter_code
_entity_poly.pdbx_strand_id
1 'polypeptide(L)'
;MNIRAKVLIMIATVVAAANPFASVQAQTQAEARPLPQPSPDQAAALKPLIGVWTAEKLGVTQTSAAKLTIREDATYQMEMTLDTKEVIVVEGRLRLNDQVQPKTIDLIDNQGYAQANPQEKSPLDNRQGLYAVEGDTLTIVADARRPTSLDPPTEPSRPRPITFRRLPRNANPNPPPGED
;
A
#
# COMPACT_ATOMS: atom_id res chain seq x y z
N MET A 1 -21.92 33.88 -54.69
CA MET A 1 -20.72 34.21 -55.50
C MET A 1 -19.70 34.84 -54.57
N ASN A 2 -18.54 34.18 -54.42
CA ASN A 2 -17.26 34.68 -53.92
C ASN A 2 -17.14 35.22 -52.48
N ILE A 3 -16.02 35.14 -51.75
CA ILE A 3 -14.80 34.32 -51.71
C ILE A 3 -14.15 34.76 -50.37
N ARG A 4 -13.60 33.78 -49.64
CA ARG A 4 -12.40 33.82 -48.76
C ARG A 4 -11.91 35.15 -48.17
N ALA A 5 -11.75 35.08 -46.84
CA ALA A 5 -10.53 35.30 -46.06
C ALA A 5 -9.68 36.57 -46.27
N LYS A 6 -9.29 37.21 -45.16
CA LYS A 6 -7.87 37.35 -44.80
C LYS A 6 -7.67 37.88 -43.38
N VAL A 7 -6.73 37.21 -42.73
CA VAL A 7 -6.03 37.50 -41.48
C VAL A 7 -5.30 38.85 -41.55
N LEU A 8 -5.28 39.62 -40.46
CA LEU A 8 -4.08 40.36 -40.07
C LEU A 8 -4.02 40.66 -38.57
N ILE A 9 -2.83 40.41 -38.03
CA ILE A 9 -2.31 40.53 -36.67
C ILE A 9 -2.07 42.02 -36.33
N MET A 10 -2.31 42.44 -35.09
CA MET A 10 -1.35 43.21 -34.26
C MET A 10 -1.94 43.68 -32.92
N ILE A 11 -1.45 43.01 -31.87
CA ILE A 11 -1.05 43.47 -30.53
C ILE A 11 -1.33 44.95 -30.20
N ALA A 12 -2.09 45.18 -29.13
CA ALA A 12 -1.98 46.38 -28.30
C ALA A 12 -2.04 45.98 -26.81
N THR A 13 -0.94 46.27 -26.14
CA THR A 13 -0.64 46.02 -24.73
C THR A 13 -1.30 47.07 -23.83
N VAL A 14 -1.36 46.75 -22.53
CA VAL A 14 -1.57 47.62 -21.34
C VAL A 14 -3.07 47.88 -21.07
N VAL A 15 -3.64 47.61 -19.90
CA VAL A 15 -3.25 48.14 -18.58
C VAL A 15 -3.56 47.16 -17.45
N ALA A 16 -2.55 46.92 -16.61
CA ALA A 16 -2.70 46.32 -15.30
C ALA A 16 -3.49 47.27 -14.39
N ALA A 17 -4.74 46.93 -14.08
CA ALA A 17 -5.42 47.45 -12.91
C ALA A 17 -5.24 46.43 -11.78
N ALA A 18 -4.41 46.80 -10.80
CA ALA A 18 -4.21 46.05 -9.58
C ALA A 18 -5.56 45.81 -8.90
N ASN A 19 -5.98 44.56 -8.83
CA ASN A 19 -7.15 44.14 -8.06
C ASN A 19 -6.64 43.66 -6.69
N PRO A 20 -6.76 44.46 -5.61
CA PRO A 20 -6.23 44.08 -4.30
C PRO A 20 -7.00 42.90 -3.66
N PHE A 21 -8.05 42.40 -4.30
CA PHE A 21 -8.85 41.27 -3.83
C PHE A 21 -8.59 39.95 -4.58
N ALA A 22 -7.63 39.90 -5.51
CA ALA A 22 -7.28 38.68 -6.25
C ALA A 22 -6.46 37.65 -5.43
N SER A 23 -6.26 37.86 -4.13
CA SER A 23 -5.34 37.05 -3.31
C SER A 23 -6.00 35.98 -2.44
N VAL A 24 -7.32 35.74 -2.55
CA VAL A 24 -8.02 34.78 -1.66
C VAL A 24 -8.54 33.53 -2.39
N GLN A 25 -8.19 33.32 -3.66
CA GLN A 25 -8.57 32.09 -4.39
C GLN A 25 -7.39 31.16 -4.71
N ALA A 26 -6.18 31.45 -4.24
CA ALA A 26 -5.00 30.62 -4.48
C ALA A 26 -4.73 29.54 -3.41
N GLN A 27 -5.69 29.23 -2.53
CA GLN A 27 -5.50 28.24 -1.46
C GLN A 27 -6.69 27.30 -1.30
N THR A 28 -7.15 26.67 -2.38
CA THR A 28 -7.89 25.39 -2.26
C THR A 28 -7.74 24.52 -3.50
N GLN A 29 -6.53 24.40 -4.02
CA GLN A 29 -6.11 23.17 -4.69
C GLN A 29 -4.89 22.70 -3.93
N ALA A 30 -5.13 21.94 -2.86
CA ALA A 30 -4.20 20.88 -2.53
C ALA A 30 -4.27 19.93 -3.74
N GLU A 31 -3.48 20.23 -4.78
CA GLU A 31 -3.12 19.25 -5.80
C GLU A 31 -2.78 17.99 -5.03
N ALA A 32 -3.60 16.95 -5.21
CA ALA A 32 -3.31 15.62 -4.72
C ALA A 32 -1.98 15.23 -5.36
N ARG A 33 -0.87 15.56 -4.69
CA ARG A 33 0.47 15.26 -5.17
C ARG A 33 0.44 13.76 -5.47
N PRO A 34 0.73 13.35 -6.72
CA PRO A 34 0.82 11.95 -7.04
C PRO A 34 1.73 11.30 -6.01
N LEU A 35 1.26 10.21 -5.41
CA LEU A 35 2.07 9.51 -4.42
C LEU A 35 3.41 9.17 -5.10
N PRO A 36 4.56 9.35 -4.40
CA PRO A 36 5.85 9.05 -4.98
C PRO A 36 5.84 7.61 -5.51
N GLN A 37 6.07 7.47 -6.82
CA GLN A 37 6.10 6.18 -7.47
C GLN A 37 7.29 5.35 -6.95
N PRO A 38 7.17 4.02 -6.87
CA PRO A 38 8.28 3.16 -6.48
C PRO A 38 9.46 3.35 -7.44
N SER A 39 10.69 3.30 -6.90
CA SER A 39 11.90 3.28 -7.73
C SER A 39 11.90 2.05 -8.66
N PRO A 40 12.66 2.03 -9.77
CA PRO A 40 12.75 0.87 -10.64
C PRO A 40 13.11 -0.43 -9.91
N ASP A 41 14.05 -0.36 -8.97
CA ASP A 41 14.46 -1.51 -8.14
C ASP A 41 13.32 -1.97 -7.22
N GLN A 42 12.61 -1.03 -6.61
CA GLN A 42 11.44 -1.36 -5.79
C GLN A 42 10.31 -1.94 -6.65
N ALA A 43 10.07 -1.42 -7.84
CA ALA A 43 9.06 -1.93 -8.76
C ALA A 43 9.39 -3.36 -9.22
N ALA A 44 10.67 -3.67 -9.48
CA ALA A 44 11.12 -5.02 -9.78
C ALA A 44 10.91 -5.97 -8.59
N ALA A 45 11.29 -5.55 -7.38
CA ALA A 45 11.09 -6.32 -6.15
C ALA A 45 9.59 -6.53 -5.81
N LEU A 46 8.73 -5.60 -6.21
CA LEU A 46 7.29 -5.62 -5.98
C LEU A 46 6.54 -6.61 -6.88
N LYS A 47 6.96 -6.77 -8.15
CA LYS A 47 6.32 -7.66 -9.12
C LYS A 47 5.92 -9.03 -8.58
N PRO A 48 6.81 -9.80 -7.92
CA PRO A 48 6.45 -11.11 -7.38
C PRO A 48 5.49 -11.04 -6.18
N LEU A 49 5.30 -9.88 -5.55
CA LEU A 49 4.46 -9.71 -4.37
C LEU A 49 3.04 -9.24 -4.70
N ILE A 50 2.79 -8.67 -5.88
CA ILE A 50 1.46 -8.17 -6.28
C ILE A 50 0.44 -9.29 -6.25
N GLY A 51 -0.71 -9.05 -5.61
CA GLY A 51 -1.82 -10.00 -5.52
C GLY A 51 -2.42 -10.09 -4.12
N VAL A 52 -3.26 -11.10 -3.92
CA VAL A 52 -3.91 -11.38 -2.63
C VAL A 52 -3.27 -12.62 -2.02
N TRP A 53 -2.96 -12.53 -0.74
CA TRP A 53 -2.26 -13.53 0.05
C TRP A 53 -3.05 -13.82 1.32
N THR A 54 -3.16 -15.08 1.72
CA THR A 54 -3.86 -15.47 2.94
C THR A 54 -2.96 -16.30 3.85
N ALA A 55 -3.10 -16.09 5.15
CA ALA A 55 -2.46 -16.89 6.16
C ALA A 55 -3.50 -17.29 7.20
N GLU A 56 -3.40 -18.51 7.70
CA GLU A 56 -4.28 -19.06 8.74
C GLU A 56 -3.42 -19.54 9.92
N LYS A 57 -4.03 -19.63 11.10
CA LYS A 57 -3.40 -20.18 12.31
C LYS A 57 -2.07 -19.49 12.62
N LEU A 58 -2.10 -18.16 12.70
CA LEU A 58 -0.89 -17.34 12.85
C LEU A 58 -0.12 -17.63 14.16
N GLY A 59 -0.72 -18.31 15.14
CA GLY A 59 -0.01 -18.88 16.29
C GLY A 59 0.63 -17.86 17.23
N VAL A 60 0.51 -16.57 16.90
CA VAL A 60 0.93 -15.42 17.67
C VAL A 60 -0.20 -14.39 17.62
N THR A 61 -0.43 -13.72 18.75
CA THR A 61 -1.29 -12.52 18.86
C THR A 61 -2.76 -12.69 18.45
N GLN A 62 -3.58 -13.47 19.17
CA GLN A 62 -5.06 -13.54 19.04
C GLN A 62 -5.63 -13.48 17.61
N THR A 63 -4.85 -13.84 16.59
CA THR A 63 -5.18 -13.61 15.17
C THR A 63 -5.27 -14.97 14.52
N SER A 64 -6.48 -15.31 14.14
CA SER A 64 -6.82 -16.61 13.56
C SER A 64 -6.49 -16.69 12.08
N ALA A 65 -6.59 -15.57 11.36
CA ALA A 65 -6.30 -15.48 9.94
C ALA A 65 -5.88 -14.06 9.54
N ALA A 66 -5.14 -13.93 8.44
CA ALA A 66 -4.86 -12.66 7.80
C ALA A 66 -5.00 -12.76 6.28
N LYS A 67 -5.47 -11.68 5.66
CA LYS A 67 -5.50 -11.49 4.21
C LYS A 67 -4.73 -10.23 3.86
N LEU A 68 -3.65 -10.38 3.09
CA LEU A 68 -2.78 -9.31 2.64
C LEU A 68 -2.96 -9.09 1.14
N THR A 69 -3.40 -7.89 0.77
CA THR A 69 -3.50 -7.45 -0.63
C THR A 69 -2.36 -6.48 -0.92
N ILE A 70 -1.55 -6.77 -1.92
CA ILE A 70 -0.43 -5.92 -2.37
C ILE A 70 -0.72 -5.44 -3.80
N ARG A 71 -0.64 -4.12 -3.99
CA ARG A 71 -0.97 -3.44 -5.26
C ARG A 71 0.28 -2.98 -6.00
N GLU A 72 0.13 -2.63 -7.29
CA GLU A 72 1.23 -2.24 -8.17
C GLU A 72 1.92 -0.93 -7.77
N ASP A 73 1.22 -0.08 -7.02
CA ASP A 73 1.69 1.21 -6.53
C ASP A 73 2.46 1.12 -5.20
N ALA A 74 2.87 -0.10 -4.81
CA ALA A 74 3.49 -0.42 -3.53
C ALA A 74 2.61 -0.10 -2.31
N THR A 75 1.28 -0.02 -2.47
CA THR A 75 0.36 -0.02 -1.32
C THR A 75 -0.02 -1.43 -0.90
N TYR A 76 -0.38 -1.58 0.36
CA TYR A 76 -0.95 -2.81 0.89
C TYR A 76 -2.22 -2.53 1.71
N GLN A 77 -3.08 -3.54 1.78
CA GLN A 77 -4.18 -3.63 2.73
C GLN A 77 -4.08 -4.99 3.40
N MET A 78 -4.04 -5.00 4.73
CA MET A 78 -4.01 -6.21 5.54
C MET A 78 -5.25 -6.28 6.41
N GLU A 79 -6.05 -7.32 6.22
CA GLU A 79 -7.18 -7.68 7.08
C GLU A 79 -6.73 -8.78 8.03
N MET A 80 -6.87 -8.56 9.34
CA MET A 80 -6.52 -9.51 10.39
C MET A 80 -7.80 -9.91 11.11
N THR A 81 -8.15 -11.19 11.07
CA THR A 81 -9.29 -11.75 11.79
C THR A 81 -8.83 -12.26 13.14
N LEU A 82 -9.29 -11.61 14.20
CA LEU A 82 -9.00 -12.02 15.57
C LEU A 82 -9.76 -13.30 15.95
N ASP A 83 -9.33 -13.96 17.02
CA ASP A 83 -9.98 -15.15 17.58
C ASP A 83 -11.41 -14.82 18.04
N THR A 84 -11.66 -13.57 18.44
CA THR A 84 -12.98 -13.00 18.76
C THR A 84 -13.88 -12.83 17.55
N LYS A 85 -13.40 -13.13 16.33
CA LYS A 85 -14.05 -12.86 15.03
C LYS A 85 -14.13 -11.39 14.63
N GLU A 86 -13.53 -10.51 15.41
CA GLU A 86 -13.32 -9.12 15.01
C GLU A 86 -12.33 -9.03 13.84
N VAL A 87 -12.55 -8.09 12.93
CA VAL A 87 -11.67 -7.86 11.77
C VAL A 87 -11.02 -6.49 11.89
N ILE A 88 -9.70 -6.49 11.95
CA ILE A 88 -8.89 -5.27 11.92
C ILE A 88 -8.36 -5.08 10.50
N VAL A 89 -8.56 -3.89 9.94
CA VAL A 89 -8.04 -3.53 8.61
C VAL A 89 -6.95 -2.49 8.76
N VAL A 90 -5.79 -2.74 8.17
CA VAL A 90 -4.66 -1.81 8.13
C VAL A 90 -4.25 -1.57 6.70
N GLU A 91 -4.06 -0.31 6.33
CA GLU A 91 -3.64 0.10 5.00
C GLU A 91 -2.34 0.90 5.06
N GLY A 92 -1.45 0.67 4.10
CA GLY A 92 -0.13 1.27 4.15
C GLY A 92 0.62 1.21 2.85
N ARG A 93 1.91 1.48 2.95
CA ARG A 93 2.90 1.37 1.88
C ARG A 93 3.96 0.35 2.23
N LEU A 94 4.48 -0.27 1.18
CA LEU A 94 5.63 -1.15 1.24
C LEU A 94 6.87 -0.37 0.83
N ARG A 95 7.96 -0.62 1.54
CA ARG A 95 9.31 -0.36 1.03
C ARG A 95 10.07 -1.66 0.97
N LEU A 96 10.59 -2.00 -0.21
CA LEU A 96 11.25 -3.27 -0.48
C LEU A 96 12.73 -3.02 -0.79
N ASN A 97 13.58 -3.96 -0.40
CA ASN A 97 14.96 -4.06 -0.88
C ASN A 97 15.31 -5.54 -1.04
N ASP A 98 15.41 -5.98 -2.30
CA ASP A 98 15.76 -7.34 -2.68
C ASP A 98 17.25 -7.51 -3.03
N GLN A 99 18.03 -6.42 -2.98
CA GLN A 99 19.46 -6.38 -3.24
C GLN A 99 20.30 -6.79 -2.03
N VAL A 100 19.66 -6.94 -0.87
CA VAL A 100 20.28 -7.38 0.38
C VAL A 100 19.79 -8.77 0.75
N GLN A 101 20.63 -9.54 1.45
CA GLN A 101 20.30 -10.87 1.94
C GLN A 101 20.42 -10.90 3.47
N PRO A 102 19.34 -11.24 4.21
CA PRO A 102 17.97 -11.51 3.74
C PRO A 102 17.28 -10.27 3.16
N LYS A 103 16.33 -10.47 2.22
CA LYS A 103 15.56 -9.39 1.60
C LYS A 103 14.70 -8.68 2.64
N THR A 104 14.52 -7.36 2.50
CA THR A 104 13.85 -6.55 3.52
C THR A 104 12.53 -5.97 3.02
N ILE A 105 11.54 -5.95 3.91
CA ILE A 105 10.23 -5.33 3.71
C ILE A 105 9.95 -4.40 4.89
N ASP A 106 9.56 -3.16 4.62
CA ASP A 106 9.03 -2.27 5.66
C ASP A 106 7.55 -2.01 5.38
N LEU A 107 6.73 -2.20 6.42
CA LEU A 107 5.29 -1.97 6.43
C LEU A 107 5.04 -0.59 7.06
N ILE A 108 4.78 0.39 6.20
CA ILE A 108 4.63 1.79 6.58
C ILE A 108 3.12 2.07 6.61
N ASP A 109 2.54 2.18 7.80
CA ASP A 109 1.12 2.52 7.93
C ASP A 109 0.87 3.95 7.45
N ASN A 110 -0.13 4.12 6.59
CA ASN A 110 -0.53 5.42 6.06
C ASN A 110 -1.53 6.12 7.00
N GLN A 111 -1.32 6.09 8.32
CA GLN A 111 -2.20 6.70 9.33
C GLN A 111 -3.71 6.34 9.24
N GLY A 112 -4.15 5.47 8.33
CA GLY A 112 -5.56 5.22 8.06
C GLY A 112 -6.25 4.55 9.23
N TYR A 113 -5.55 3.61 9.88
CA TYR A 113 -6.01 3.01 11.13
C TYR A 113 -6.09 4.05 12.25
N ALA A 114 -5.05 4.88 12.42
CA ALA A 114 -5.00 5.91 13.45
C ALA A 114 -6.04 7.03 13.22
N GLN A 115 -6.46 7.28 11.97
CA GLN A 115 -7.54 8.23 11.68
C GLN A 115 -8.92 7.63 11.98
N ALA A 116 -9.14 6.35 11.65
CA ALA A 116 -10.38 5.64 12.00
C ALA A 116 -10.50 5.41 13.51
N ASN A 117 -9.38 5.20 14.19
CA ASN A 117 -9.28 4.93 15.62
C ASN A 117 -8.29 5.90 16.29
N PRO A 118 -8.64 7.19 16.47
CA PRO A 118 -7.73 8.23 16.95
C PRO A 118 -7.23 8.06 18.38
N GLN A 119 -7.84 7.16 19.15
CA GLN A 119 -7.40 6.77 20.49
C GLN A 119 -6.45 5.57 20.48
N GLU A 120 -6.30 4.90 19.34
CA GLU A 120 -5.55 3.65 19.22
C GLU A 120 -4.30 3.82 18.35
N LYS A 121 -3.19 3.23 18.80
CA LYS A 121 -2.01 3.10 17.97
C LYS A 121 -2.25 2.00 16.95
N SER A 122 -1.83 2.25 15.71
CA SER A 122 -1.83 1.22 14.68
C SER A 122 -1.07 -0.02 15.15
N PRO A 123 -1.65 -1.23 14.98
CA PRO A 123 -0.97 -2.47 15.34
C PRO A 123 0.34 -2.67 14.54
N LEU A 124 0.45 -2.01 13.38
CA LEU A 124 1.59 -2.06 12.48
C LEU A 124 2.39 -0.76 12.42
N ASP A 125 2.34 0.10 13.44
CA ASP A 125 3.09 1.37 13.46
C ASP A 125 4.55 1.15 13.02
N ASN A 126 4.80 1.51 11.76
CA ASN A 126 6.06 1.39 11.03
C ASN A 126 6.89 0.14 11.36
N ARG A 127 6.44 -1.03 10.90
CA ARG A 127 7.17 -2.29 11.12
C ARG A 127 8.29 -2.46 10.09
N GLN A 128 9.45 -2.87 10.57
CA GLN A 128 10.60 -3.24 9.75
C GLN A 128 10.73 -4.75 9.75
N GLY A 129 10.98 -5.33 8.58
CA GLY A 129 10.89 -6.76 8.41
C GLY A 129 11.83 -7.34 7.37
N LEU A 130 11.78 -8.67 7.31
CA LEU A 130 12.39 -9.50 6.30
C LEU A 130 11.29 -10.24 5.54
N TYR A 131 11.56 -10.56 4.28
CA TYR A 131 10.65 -11.40 3.50
C TYR A 131 11.37 -12.41 2.62
N ALA A 132 10.67 -13.49 2.29
CA ALA A 132 11.02 -14.42 1.23
C ALA A 132 9.77 -14.72 0.40
N VAL A 133 9.97 -14.91 -0.91
CA VAL A 133 8.91 -15.32 -1.83
C VAL A 133 9.40 -16.51 -2.64
N GLU A 134 8.63 -17.59 -2.59
CA GLU A 134 8.90 -18.87 -3.22
C GLU A 134 7.61 -19.37 -3.90
N GLY A 135 7.48 -19.08 -5.19
CA GLY A 135 6.26 -19.34 -5.96
C GLY A 135 5.05 -18.61 -5.36
N ASP A 136 4.07 -19.39 -4.91
CA ASP A 136 2.84 -18.90 -4.26
C ASP A 136 2.94 -18.84 -2.73
N THR A 137 4.17 -18.82 -2.21
CA THR A 137 4.45 -18.70 -0.77
C THR A 137 5.15 -17.40 -0.49
N LEU A 138 4.64 -16.63 0.48
CA LEU A 138 5.25 -15.41 0.97
C LEU A 138 5.47 -15.54 2.47
N THR A 139 6.72 -15.48 2.92
CA THR A 139 7.05 -15.46 4.35
C THR A 139 7.47 -14.06 4.73
N ILE A 140 6.86 -13.50 5.79
CA ILE A 140 7.20 -12.18 6.34
C ILE A 140 7.45 -12.33 7.84
N VAL A 141 8.53 -11.73 8.33
CA VAL A 141 8.73 -11.48 9.76
C VAL A 141 9.00 -10.00 9.95
N ALA A 142 8.24 -9.34 10.82
CA ALA A 142 8.34 -7.90 11.00
C ALA A 142 8.11 -7.52 12.46
N ASP A 143 8.81 -6.48 12.92
CA ASP A 143 8.68 -5.94 14.27
C ASP A 143 9.08 -4.45 14.28
N ALA A 144 9.06 -3.80 15.45
CA ALA A 144 9.49 -2.41 15.62
C ALA A 144 10.96 -2.20 15.23
N ARG A 145 11.77 -3.26 15.30
CA ARG A 145 13.13 -3.32 14.77
C ARG A 145 13.24 -4.49 13.81
N ARG A 146 13.98 -4.30 12.72
CA ARG A 146 14.18 -5.33 11.71
C ARG A 146 14.75 -6.62 12.35
N PRO A 147 14.06 -7.77 12.21
CA PRO A 147 14.60 -9.07 12.59
C PRO A 147 15.85 -9.42 11.78
N THR A 148 16.67 -10.34 12.30
CA THR A 148 17.93 -10.75 11.66
C THR A 148 17.83 -12.06 10.88
N SER A 149 16.77 -12.84 11.08
CA SER A 149 16.51 -14.10 10.36
C SER A 149 15.02 -14.29 10.07
N LEU A 150 14.72 -15.06 9.03
CA LEU A 150 13.38 -15.60 8.71
C LEU A 150 13.10 -16.91 9.44
N ASP A 151 14.07 -17.46 10.17
CA ASP A 151 13.88 -18.69 10.94
C ASP A 151 12.95 -18.44 12.14
N PRO A 152 12.07 -19.39 12.47
CA PRO A 152 11.24 -19.28 13.64
C PRO A 152 12.14 -19.21 14.90
N PRO A 153 11.94 -18.20 15.77
CA PRO A 153 12.72 -18.10 16.99
C PRO A 153 12.34 -19.21 17.97
N THR A 154 13.33 -19.67 18.74
CA THR A 154 13.12 -20.57 19.89
C THR A 154 12.42 -19.85 21.05
N GLU A 155 12.67 -18.55 21.19
CA GLU A 155 12.07 -17.71 22.23
C GLU A 155 10.65 -17.25 21.83
N PRO A 156 9.65 -17.40 22.72
CA PRO A 156 8.26 -17.00 22.43
C PRO A 156 8.06 -15.48 22.35
N SER A 157 8.96 -14.68 22.92
CA SER A 157 8.90 -13.21 22.93
C SER A 157 9.34 -12.56 21.62
N ARG A 158 9.91 -13.33 20.68
CA ARG A 158 10.40 -12.82 19.41
C ARG A 158 9.31 -12.89 18.33
N PRO A 159 9.32 -11.95 17.37
CA PRO A 159 8.41 -11.97 16.24
C PRO A 159 8.58 -13.28 15.47
N ARG A 160 7.47 -13.98 15.21
CA ARG A 160 7.46 -15.21 14.43
C ARG A 160 7.18 -14.89 12.96
N PRO A 161 7.81 -15.62 12.03
CA PRO A 161 7.47 -15.52 10.62
C PRO A 161 6.01 -15.93 10.39
N ILE A 162 5.31 -15.13 9.58
CA ILE A 162 4.00 -15.44 9.05
C ILE A 162 4.18 -15.92 7.61
N THR A 163 3.65 -17.10 7.31
CA THR A 163 3.64 -17.65 5.95
C THR A 163 2.26 -17.46 5.33
N PHE A 164 2.21 -16.67 4.28
CA PHE A 164 1.04 -16.48 3.43
C PHE A 164 1.10 -17.38 2.19
N ARG A 165 -0.08 -17.76 1.71
CA ARG A 165 -0.32 -18.45 0.45
C ARG A 165 -1.04 -17.52 -0.51
N ARG A 166 -0.61 -17.48 -1.76
CA ARG A 166 -1.28 -16.67 -2.77
C ARG A 166 -2.66 -17.25 -3.07
N LEU A 167 -3.69 -16.40 -3.07
CA LEU A 167 -4.98 -16.78 -3.63
C LEU A 167 -4.89 -16.78 -5.16
N PRO A 168 -5.36 -17.84 -5.84
CA PRO A 168 -5.42 -17.84 -7.28
C PRO A 168 -6.33 -16.71 -7.76
N ARG A 169 -5.92 -16.01 -8.82
CA ARG A 169 -6.65 -14.86 -9.40
C ARG A 169 -8.11 -15.16 -9.77
N ASN A 170 -8.47 -16.43 -9.91
CA ASN A 170 -9.81 -16.90 -10.30
C ASN A 170 -10.67 -17.37 -9.12
N ALA A 171 -10.24 -17.22 -7.87
CA ALA A 171 -11.09 -17.41 -6.70
C ALA A 171 -12.05 -16.21 -6.55
N ASN A 172 -12.93 -16.01 -7.54
CA ASN A 172 -14.06 -15.10 -7.42
C ASN A 172 -15.10 -15.77 -6.51
N PRO A 173 -15.41 -15.21 -5.32
CA PRO A 173 -16.39 -15.80 -4.41
C PRO A 173 -17.84 -15.67 -4.92
N ASN A 174 -18.08 -14.90 -5.98
CA ASN A 174 -19.38 -14.79 -6.64
C ASN A 174 -19.29 -15.31 -8.07
N PRO A 175 -19.72 -16.54 -8.37
CA PRO A 175 -20.08 -16.87 -9.75
C PRO A 175 -21.15 -15.87 -10.22
N PRO A 176 -21.12 -15.41 -11.49
CA PRO A 176 -22.22 -14.62 -12.03
C PRO A 176 -23.53 -15.42 -11.82
N PRO A 177 -24.62 -14.79 -11.36
CA PRO A 177 -25.89 -15.48 -11.24
C PRO A 177 -26.39 -15.83 -12.65
N GLY A 178 -26.40 -17.12 -12.98
CA GLY A 178 -27.14 -17.62 -14.15
C GLY A 178 -26.34 -18.40 -15.21
N GLU A 179 -25.55 -19.40 -14.82
CA GLU A 179 -25.28 -20.53 -15.72
C GLU A 179 -25.78 -21.81 -15.04
N ASP A 180 -27.07 -22.09 -15.25
CA ASP A 180 -27.70 -23.41 -15.16
C ASP A 180 -28.20 -23.76 -16.58
#